data_AF-A0A967E051-F1
#
_entry.id   AF-A0A967E051-F1
#
_cell.length_a   1.000
_cell.length_b   1.000
_cell.length_c   1.000
_cell.angle_alpha   90.00
_cell.angle_beta   90.00
_cell.angle_gamma   90.00
#
_symmetry.space_group_name_H-M   'P 1'
#
loop_
_entity.id
_entity.type
_entity.pdbx_description
1 polymer ?
#
loop_
_entity_poly.entity_id
_entity_poly.type
_entity_poly.pdbx_seq_one_letter_code
_entity_poly.pdbx_strand_id
1 'polypeptide(L)'
;MGIGTTSPDASAALDLESTEKGFLPPRIDPAQRDEITSPAKGLTIYNTDTNCLQFYTGATWYNTCNINLVTPSVYSPSTGQIWMDRNLGANQVATSPTDTDSYSYGNLYQWGRGTDGHQLRSLDCSNAADCFDAGGDNTNLPATAADVTNATWNGKFIINMENGVLDPRDWIQGPSDNSLWQGVDGINNPCPAGYRVPTVAEWEAELLTWADNNASEAFASPLKLPTGGFRNRADGSLVYDDTGRYWSSTAPSGSNAFSAGYLFFSSTNALTNNFPRAQGFSVRCLQE
;
A
#
# COMPACT_ATOMS: atom_id res chain seq x y z
N MET A 1 7.32 -17.75 27.36
CA MET A 1 7.25 -16.94 28.60
C MET A 1 6.41 -15.71 28.28
N GLY A 2 5.25 -15.54 28.92
CA GLY A 2 4.45 -14.31 28.77
C GLY A 2 4.78 -13.32 29.87
N ILE A 3 4.92 -12.03 29.54
CA ILE A 3 4.95 -10.94 30.51
C ILE A 3 3.87 -9.94 30.09
N GLY A 4 2.95 -9.65 31.01
CA GLY A 4 1.81 -8.76 30.73
C GLY A 4 0.65 -9.41 29.97
N THR A 5 0.79 -10.68 29.58
CA THR A 5 -0.27 -11.49 28.95
C THR A 5 -0.46 -12.83 29.66
N THR A 6 -1.71 -13.32 29.71
CA THR A 6 -2.04 -14.66 30.24
C THR A 6 -2.16 -15.71 29.14
N SER A 7 -2.17 -15.28 27.87
CA SER A 7 -2.28 -16.15 26.70
C SER A 7 -1.11 -15.87 25.74
N PRO A 8 0.15 -16.15 26.15
CA PRO A 8 1.29 -15.91 25.29
C PRO A 8 1.18 -16.74 24.01
N ASP A 9 1.60 -16.16 22.90
CA ASP A 9 1.58 -16.81 21.60
C ASP A 9 2.35 -18.14 21.64
N ALA A 10 1.76 -19.20 21.10
CA ALA A 10 2.32 -20.55 21.15
C ALA A 10 3.66 -20.68 20.40
N SER A 11 3.94 -19.79 19.46
CA SER A 11 5.20 -19.72 18.73
C SER A 11 6.29 -18.94 19.47
N ALA A 12 5.94 -18.20 20.52
CA ALA A 12 6.83 -17.26 21.19
C ALA A 12 7.53 -17.89 22.42
N ALA A 13 8.86 -17.90 22.39
CA ALA A 13 9.65 -18.20 23.58
C ALA A 13 9.53 -17.08 24.64
N LEU A 14 9.37 -15.82 24.20
CA LEU A 14 9.07 -14.64 25.02
C LEU A 14 7.99 -13.81 24.31
N ASP A 15 6.89 -13.54 25.00
CA ASP A 15 5.78 -12.70 24.55
C ASP A 15 5.56 -11.57 25.57
N LEU A 16 5.54 -10.33 25.10
CA LEU A 16 5.48 -9.12 25.92
C LEU A 16 4.27 -8.28 25.50
N GLU A 17 3.28 -8.17 26.38
CA GLU A 17 2.09 -7.35 26.14
C GLU A 17 2.02 -6.19 27.13
N SER A 18 1.91 -4.96 26.62
CA SER A 18 1.67 -3.77 27.43
C SER A 18 1.05 -2.66 26.57
N THR A 19 0.07 -1.95 27.13
CA THR A 19 -0.55 -0.77 26.50
C THR A 19 0.12 0.54 26.91
N GLU A 20 0.99 0.52 27.93
CA GLU A 20 1.59 1.73 28.53
C GLU A 20 3.13 1.73 28.48
N LYS A 21 3.77 0.57 28.26
CA LYS A 21 5.23 0.42 28.31
C LYS A 21 5.76 -0.28 27.08
N GLY A 22 6.98 0.09 26.68
CA GLY A 22 7.70 -0.56 25.59
C GLY A 22 8.76 -1.56 26.07
N PHE A 23 9.33 -2.31 25.13
CA PHE A 23 10.53 -3.09 25.37
C PHE A 23 11.78 -2.21 25.22
N LEU A 24 12.63 -2.19 26.26
CA LEU A 24 13.91 -1.51 26.25
C LEU A 24 15.04 -2.55 26.12
N PRO A 25 15.58 -2.81 24.91
CA PRO A 25 16.69 -3.74 24.74
C PRO A 25 17.98 -3.19 25.38
N PRO A 26 19.03 -4.02 25.54
CA PRO A 26 20.33 -3.54 26.00
C PRO A 26 20.81 -2.36 25.16
N ARG A 27 21.13 -1.25 25.84
CA ARG A 27 21.62 -0.01 25.23
C ARG A 27 23.12 0.08 25.44
N ILE A 28 23.88 -0.01 24.37
CA ILE A 28 25.34 -0.06 24.41
C ILE A 28 25.94 0.81 23.31
N ASP A 29 27.12 1.35 23.54
CA ASP A 29 27.88 2.06 22.51
C ASP A 29 28.57 1.06 21.55
N PRO A 30 29.11 1.51 20.40
CA PRO A 30 29.80 0.64 19.46
C PRO A 30 31.01 -0.11 20.06
N ALA A 31 31.75 0.52 20.98
CA ALA A 31 32.91 -0.13 21.59
C ALA A 31 32.47 -1.31 22.48
N GLN A 32 31.45 -1.10 23.31
CA GLN A 32 30.83 -2.14 24.13
C GLN A 32 30.21 -3.26 23.29
N ARG A 33 29.59 -2.92 22.14
CA ARG A 33 29.06 -3.91 21.19
C ARG A 33 30.17 -4.78 20.62
N ASP A 34 31.30 -4.17 20.26
CA ASP A 34 32.43 -4.87 19.65
C ASP A 34 33.23 -5.71 20.66
N GLU A 35 33.03 -5.48 21.96
CA GLU A 35 33.52 -6.35 23.04
C GLU A 35 32.69 -7.63 23.22
N ILE A 36 31.50 -7.75 22.62
CA ILE A 36 30.69 -8.96 22.68
C ILE A 36 31.37 -10.05 21.86
N THR A 37 32.06 -10.98 22.55
CA THR A 37 32.70 -12.12 21.90
C THR A 37 31.68 -13.20 21.53
N SER A 38 31.77 -13.71 20.30
CA SER A 38 30.86 -14.74 19.74
C SER A 38 29.35 -14.41 19.87
N PRO A 39 28.88 -13.26 19.36
CA PRO A 39 27.46 -12.90 19.47
C PRO A 39 26.58 -13.93 18.72
N ALA A 40 25.45 -14.28 19.33
CA ALA A 40 24.48 -15.18 18.72
C ALA A 40 23.80 -14.52 17.52
N LYS A 41 23.50 -15.30 16.48
CA LYS A 41 22.65 -14.83 15.36
C LYS A 41 21.29 -14.39 15.90
N GLY A 42 20.86 -13.19 15.54
CA GLY A 42 19.62 -12.57 16.02
C GLY A 42 19.76 -11.80 17.35
N LEU A 43 20.95 -11.76 17.97
CA LEU A 43 21.20 -10.91 19.14
C LEU A 43 20.89 -9.46 18.78
N THR A 44 19.99 -8.82 19.54
CA THR A 44 19.47 -7.48 19.25
C THR A 44 19.84 -6.50 20.38
N ILE A 45 20.37 -5.35 20.01
CA ILE A 45 20.79 -4.27 20.91
C ILE A 45 20.32 -2.92 20.37
N TYR A 46 20.29 -1.89 21.20
CA TYR A 46 20.14 -0.50 20.78
C TYR A 46 21.50 0.20 20.89
N ASN A 47 22.01 0.68 19.77
CA ASN A 47 23.30 1.35 19.68
C ASN A 47 23.13 2.85 20.00
N THR A 48 23.77 3.31 21.07
CA THR A 48 23.57 4.68 21.61
C THR A 48 24.21 5.79 20.77
N ASP A 49 25.20 5.46 19.94
CA ASP A 49 25.86 6.45 19.08
C ASP A 49 25.05 6.67 17.81
N THR A 50 24.61 5.58 17.19
CA THR A 50 23.78 5.62 15.99
C THR A 50 22.31 5.89 16.29
N ASN A 51 21.88 5.78 17.56
CA ASN A 51 20.49 5.88 18.02
C ASN A 51 19.54 4.88 17.36
N CYS A 52 20.03 3.66 17.12
CA CYS A 52 19.35 2.67 16.29
C CYS A 52 19.38 1.26 16.87
N LEU A 53 18.35 0.46 16.57
CA LEU A 53 18.43 -0.97 16.79
C LEU A 53 19.47 -1.58 15.86
N GLN A 54 20.23 -2.54 16.40
CA GLN A 54 21.15 -3.36 15.66
C GLN A 54 20.93 -4.82 16.01
N PHE A 55 21.06 -5.70 15.01
CA PHE A 55 21.04 -7.14 15.25
C PHE A 55 22.25 -7.81 14.60
N TYR A 56 22.76 -8.86 15.25
CA TYR A 56 23.88 -9.63 14.73
C TYR A 56 23.38 -10.68 13.72
N THR A 57 23.90 -10.63 12.50
CA THR A 57 23.48 -11.51 11.39
C THR A 57 24.09 -12.91 11.45
N GLY A 58 25.09 -13.12 12.31
CA GLY A 58 26.00 -14.26 12.28
C GLY A 58 27.38 -13.91 11.74
N ALA A 59 27.52 -12.77 11.03
CA ALA A 59 28.78 -12.29 10.47
C ALA A 59 29.09 -10.83 10.85
N THR A 60 28.08 -9.97 10.86
CA THR A 60 28.22 -8.55 11.18
C THR A 60 26.98 -8.00 11.88
N TRP A 61 27.15 -6.86 12.54
CA TRP A 61 26.05 -6.08 13.11
C TRP A 61 25.37 -5.25 12.02
N TYR A 62 24.06 -5.43 11.86
CA TYR A 62 23.25 -4.68 10.90
C TYR A 62 22.48 -3.56 11.61
N ASN A 63 22.41 -2.38 11.01
CA ASN A 63 21.71 -1.21 11.58
C ASN A 63 20.34 -1.01 10.91
N THR A 64 19.27 -0.95 11.71
CA THR A 64 17.90 -0.79 11.22
C THR A 64 17.54 0.63 10.77
N CYS A 65 18.40 1.61 11.01
CA CYS A 65 18.23 2.97 10.48
C CYS A 65 18.90 3.16 9.12
N ASN A 66 19.86 2.30 8.77
CA ASN A 66 20.51 2.30 7.46
C ASN A 66 19.91 1.22 6.56
N ILE A 67 18.60 0.97 6.66
CA ILE A 67 17.92 0.16 5.67
C ILE A 67 17.82 1.04 4.42
N ASN A 68 18.85 0.98 3.57
CA ASN A 68 18.64 1.20 2.15
C ASN A 68 17.76 0.06 1.68
N LEU A 69 16.45 0.19 1.92
CA LEU A 69 15.46 -0.55 1.17
C LEU A 69 15.67 -0.07 -0.25
N VAL A 70 16.50 -0.78 -1.02
CA VAL A 70 16.51 -0.62 -2.46
C VAL A 70 15.10 -0.97 -2.87
N THR A 71 14.29 0.05 -3.14
CA THR A 71 12.93 -0.14 -3.64
C THR A 71 13.06 -0.95 -4.92
N PRO A 72 12.56 -2.20 -4.93
CA PRO A 72 12.71 -3.06 -6.10
C PRO A 72 12.09 -2.37 -7.31
N SER A 73 12.86 -2.26 -8.39
CA SER A 73 12.50 -1.42 -9.53
C SER A 73 12.79 -2.09 -10.87
N VAL A 74 12.09 -1.61 -11.89
CA VAL A 74 12.21 -2.04 -13.28
C VAL A 74 12.25 -0.82 -14.20
N TYR A 75 13.15 -0.86 -15.17
CA TYR A 75 13.26 0.16 -16.20
C TYR A 75 12.34 -0.17 -17.37
N SER A 76 11.53 0.81 -17.81
CA SER A 76 10.76 0.72 -19.05
C SER A 76 11.56 1.37 -20.18
N PRO A 77 12.15 0.61 -21.12
CA PRO A 77 12.97 1.18 -22.19
C PRO A 77 12.19 2.08 -23.14
N SER A 78 10.88 1.85 -23.25
CA SER A 78 10.00 2.58 -24.16
C SER A 78 9.67 3.98 -23.66
N THR A 79 9.51 4.16 -22.35
CA THR A 79 9.18 5.45 -21.72
C THR A 79 10.40 6.12 -21.09
N GLY A 80 11.49 5.37 -20.88
CA GLY A 80 12.69 5.85 -20.19
C GLY A 80 12.50 5.99 -18.68
N GLN A 81 11.41 5.46 -18.13
CA GLN A 81 11.04 5.63 -16.74
C GLN A 81 11.44 4.42 -15.88
N ILE A 82 11.61 4.66 -14.58
CA ILE A 82 11.87 3.61 -13.60
C ILE A 82 10.61 3.44 -12.74
N TRP A 83 10.08 2.22 -12.70
CA TRP A 83 8.89 1.83 -11.96
C TRP A 83 9.28 0.91 -10.81
N MET A 84 8.42 0.75 -9.81
CA MET A 84 8.53 -0.41 -8.92
C MET A 84 8.35 -1.71 -9.72
N ASP A 85 9.12 -2.75 -9.43
CA ASP A 85 9.02 -4.05 -10.12
C ASP A 85 7.75 -4.85 -9.74
N ARG A 86 7.09 -4.48 -8.63
CA ARG A 86 5.83 -5.05 -8.14
C ARG A 86 4.86 -3.98 -7.62
N ASN A 87 3.59 -4.37 -7.47
CA ASN A 87 2.57 -3.48 -6.91
C ASN A 87 2.93 -3.08 -5.48
N LEU A 88 2.49 -1.91 -5.05
CA LEU A 88 2.69 -1.47 -3.69
C LEU A 88 2.01 -2.45 -2.72
N GLY A 89 2.78 -3.01 -1.78
CA GLY A 89 2.33 -4.05 -0.85
C GLY A 89 2.42 -5.48 -1.39
N ALA A 90 2.92 -5.71 -2.61
CA ALA A 90 3.13 -7.05 -3.15
C ALA A 90 4.43 -7.68 -2.64
N ASN A 91 4.45 -9.01 -2.49
CA ASN A 91 5.62 -9.76 -2.05
C ASN A 91 6.52 -10.20 -3.21
N GLN A 92 6.00 -10.25 -4.43
CA GLN A 92 6.76 -10.67 -5.62
C GLN A 92 6.37 -9.91 -6.89
N VAL A 93 7.25 -9.97 -7.89
CA VAL A 93 6.91 -9.63 -9.28
C VAL A 93 5.92 -10.68 -9.79
N ALA A 94 4.90 -10.26 -10.55
CA ALA A 94 3.90 -11.19 -11.07
C ALA A 94 4.54 -12.27 -11.95
N THR A 95 4.11 -13.52 -11.74
CA THR A 95 4.54 -14.67 -12.55
C THR A 95 3.50 -15.08 -13.59
N SER A 96 2.26 -14.59 -13.46
CA SER A 96 1.18 -14.70 -14.44
C SER A 96 0.22 -13.50 -14.32
N PRO A 97 -0.64 -13.25 -15.34
CA PRO A 97 -1.62 -12.17 -15.27
C PRO A 97 -2.58 -12.31 -14.06
N THR A 98 -3.12 -13.50 -13.84
CA THR A 98 -4.14 -13.78 -12.80
C THR A 98 -3.55 -14.41 -11.53
N ASP A 99 -2.26 -14.16 -11.25
CA ASP A 99 -1.45 -14.79 -10.20
C ASP A 99 -2.25 -15.45 -9.06
N THR A 100 -2.43 -16.77 -9.15
CA THR A 100 -3.42 -17.51 -8.35
C THR A 100 -3.13 -17.52 -6.86
N ASP A 101 -1.90 -17.18 -6.47
CA ASP A 101 -1.43 -17.09 -5.08
C ASP A 101 -1.59 -15.68 -4.48
N SER A 102 -2.02 -14.69 -5.28
CA SER A 102 -2.21 -13.28 -4.94
C SER A 102 -0.98 -12.51 -4.46
N TYR A 103 0.22 -13.11 -4.45
CA TYR A 103 1.42 -12.48 -3.89
C TYR A 103 1.91 -11.27 -4.70
N SER A 104 1.50 -11.15 -5.97
CA SER A 104 1.86 -10.01 -6.83
C SER A 104 0.81 -8.91 -6.90
N TYR A 105 -0.40 -9.13 -6.40
CA TYR A 105 -1.52 -8.19 -6.55
C TYR A 105 -1.31 -6.89 -5.76
N GLY A 106 -0.56 -6.96 -4.66
CA GLY A 106 -0.36 -5.85 -3.73
C GLY A 106 -1.66 -5.39 -3.08
N ASN A 107 -1.65 -4.18 -2.55
CA ASN A 107 -2.77 -3.60 -1.80
C ASN A 107 -3.73 -2.79 -2.69
N LEU A 108 -4.89 -2.42 -2.14
CA LEU A 108 -5.98 -1.72 -2.83
C LEU A 108 -6.34 -0.42 -2.10
N TYR A 109 -5.82 0.70 -2.58
CA TYR A 109 -5.91 1.99 -1.92
C TYR A 109 -7.17 2.75 -2.31
N GLN A 110 -7.74 3.52 -1.38
CA GLN A 110 -8.67 4.61 -1.70
C GLN A 110 -7.86 5.82 -2.17
N TRP A 111 -8.30 6.46 -3.25
CA TRP A 111 -7.51 7.50 -3.89
C TRP A 111 -7.27 8.69 -2.94
N GLY A 112 -6.02 9.15 -2.83
CA GLY A 112 -5.66 10.27 -1.96
C GLY A 112 -5.47 9.90 -0.49
N ARG A 113 -5.70 8.65 -0.09
CA ARG A 113 -5.55 8.19 1.30
C ARG A 113 -4.15 7.63 1.54
N GLY A 114 -3.53 7.98 2.66
CA GLY A 114 -2.23 7.42 3.06
C GLY A 114 -2.33 5.95 3.48
N THR A 115 -1.19 5.28 3.60
CA THR A 115 -1.13 3.89 4.12
C THR A 115 -1.40 3.88 5.62
N ASP A 116 -2.54 3.34 6.04
CA ASP A 116 -2.97 3.27 7.45
C ASP A 116 -3.63 1.93 7.83
N GLY A 117 -3.79 1.00 6.88
CA GLY A 117 -4.46 -0.28 7.08
C GLY A 117 -5.62 -0.53 6.12
N HIS A 118 -6.29 0.53 5.65
CA HIS A 118 -7.47 0.39 4.78
C HIS A 118 -7.22 -0.38 3.48
N GLN A 119 -5.99 -0.30 3.00
CA GLN A 119 -5.58 -0.83 1.71
C GLN A 119 -5.40 -2.35 1.69
N LEU A 120 -5.33 -2.98 2.87
CA LEU A 120 -4.99 -4.39 3.00
C LEU A 120 -6.06 -5.27 2.34
N ARG A 121 -5.65 -6.38 1.74
CA ARG A 121 -6.56 -7.42 1.24
C ARG A 121 -6.94 -8.37 2.37
N SER A 122 -8.12 -8.99 2.30
CA SER A 122 -8.90 -9.61 3.40
C SER A 122 -8.28 -10.78 4.19
N LEU A 123 -6.96 -10.88 4.33
CA LEU A 123 -6.32 -11.80 5.26
C LEU A 123 -6.23 -11.23 6.70
N ASP A 124 -6.53 -9.94 6.88
CA ASP A 124 -6.32 -9.24 8.16
C ASP A 124 -7.60 -9.00 8.99
N CYS A 125 -8.77 -9.52 8.58
CA CYS A 125 -10.04 -9.21 9.25
C CYS A 125 -10.79 -10.44 9.71
N SER A 126 -10.79 -10.65 11.03
CA SER A 126 -11.52 -11.70 11.74
C SER A 126 -13.04 -11.56 11.63
N ASN A 127 -13.54 -10.34 11.41
CA ASN A 127 -14.95 -10.02 11.15
C ASN A 127 -15.04 -8.92 10.08
N ALA A 128 -16.09 -8.95 9.25
CA ALA A 128 -16.30 -8.00 8.15
C ALA A 128 -16.37 -6.54 8.65
N ALA A 129 -16.98 -6.29 9.81
CA ALA A 129 -17.11 -4.96 10.41
C ALA A 129 -15.79 -4.33 10.90
N ASP A 130 -14.71 -5.11 10.96
CA ASP A 130 -13.38 -4.63 11.36
C ASP A 130 -12.60 -4.06 10.18
N CYS A 131 -12.92 -4.51 8.96
CA CYS A 131 -12.20 -4.19 7.73
C CYS A 131 -12.71 -2.93 7.02
N PHE A 132 -13.97 -2.60 7.27
CA PHE A 132 -14.64 -1.48 6.65
C PHE A 132 -15.65 -0.86 7.61
N ASP A 133 -16.06 0.37 7.34
CA ASP A 133 -17.18 0.97 8.07
C ASP A 133 -18.50 0.30 7.70
N ALA A 134 -18.88 -0.76 8.42
CA ALA A 134 -20.12 -1.48 8.18
C ALA A 134 -21.39 -0.62 8.32
N GLY A 135 -21.29 0.59 8.91
CA GLY A 135 -22.39 1.54 8.99
C GLY A 135 -22.71 2.23 7.66
N GLY A 136 -21.74 2.27 6.73
CA GLY A 136 -21.88 3.00 5.48
C GLY A 136 -22.25 4.46 5.70
N ASP A 137 -21.72 5.07 6.76
CA ASP A 137 -22.19 6.38 7.21
C ASP A 137 -21.65 7.49 6.31
N ASN A 138 -22.45 7.84 5.32
CA ASN A 138 -22.15 8.91 4.40
C ASN A 138 -22.37 10.31 4.99
N THR A 139 -22.99 10.41 6.17
CA THR A 139 -23.31 11.67 6.85
C THR A 139 -22.22 12.12 7.81
N ASN A 140 -21.31 11.22 8.21
CA ASN A 140 -20.21 11.51 9.14
C ASN A 140 -18.83 11.13 8.58
N LEU A 141 -18.67 11.14 7.25
CA LEU A 141 -17.37 10.90 6.61
C LEU A 141 -16.27 11.85 7.13
N PRO A 142 -14.99 11.45 7.09
CA PRO A 142 -13.87 12.34 7.39
C PRO A 142 -13.98 13.68 6.63
N ALA A 143 -13.88 14.82 7.29
CA ALA A 143 -13.95 16.11 6.59
C ALA A 143 -12.69 16.35 5.74
N THR A 144 -11.55 15.88 6.24
CA THR A 144 -10.24 15.96 5.61
C THR A 144 -9.52 14.63 5.69
N ALA A 145 -8.42 14.50 4.93
CA ALA A 145 -7.58 13.33 5.02
C ALA A 145 -6.90 13.13 6.38
N ALA A 146 -6.80 14.17 7.22
CA ALA A 146 -6.22 14.05 8.55
C ALA A 146 -7.19 13.38 9.56
N ASP A 147 -8.49 13.37 9.27
CA ASP A 147 -9.51 12.87 10.23
C ASP A 147 -9.63 11.34 10.25
N VAL A 148 -8.95 10.65 9.33
CA VAL A 148 -9.00 9.19 9.19
C VAL A 148 -8.42 8.42 10.36
N THR A 149 -7.66 9.07 11.24
CA THR A 149 -7.05 8.44 12.42
C THR A 149 -8.03 8.29 13.59
N ASN A 150 -9.24 8.84 13.49
CA ASN A 150 -10.27 8.64 14.51
C ASN A 150 -10.74 7.18 14.55
N ALA A 151 -11.13 6.68 15.72
CA ALA A 151 -11.51 5.29 15.99
C ALA A 151 -12.58 4.72 15.03
N THR A 152 -13.46 5.56 14.49
CA THR A 152 -14.45 5.14 13.47
C THR A 152 -13.81 4.64 12.18
N TRP A 153 -12.75 5.32 11.72
CA TRP A 153 -12.17 5.17 10.38
C TRP A 153 -10.76 4.57 10.38
N ASN A 154 -10.13 4.49 11.55
CA ASN A 154 -8.74 4.12 11.74
C ASN A 154 -8.41 2.77 11.09
N GLY A 155 -7.68 2.81 9.97
CA GLY A 155 -7.29 1.63 9.20
C GLY A 155 -8.44 0.89 8.51
N LYS A 156 -9.67 1.43 8.54
CA LYS A 156 -10.84 0.83 7.88
C LYS A 156 -11.00 1.34 6.47
N PHE A 157 -11.42 0.46 5.58
CA PHE A 157 -11.89 0.88 4.27
C PHE A 157 -13.24 1.58 4.40
N ILE A 158 -13.32 2.82 3.92
CA ILE A 158 -14.53 3.64 4.05
C ILE A 158 -15.47 3.28 2.89
N ILE A 159 -16.52 2.54 3.19
CA ILE A 159 -17.63 2.35 2.25
C ILE A 159 -18.56 3.54 2.32
N ASN A 160 -19.24 3.83 1.22
CA ASN A 160 -20.08 5.01 1.12
C ASN A 160 -21.40 4.66 0.44
N MET A 161 -22.45 4.49 1.25
CA MET A 161 -23.81 4.17 0.79
C MET A 161 -24.83 5.02 1.55
N GLU A 162 -25.53 5.91 0.85
CA GLU A 162 -26.71 6.60 1.39
C GLU A 162 -27.98 5.83 1.05
N ASN A 163 -28.69 5.23 2.02
CA ASN A 163 -30.02 4.65 1.75
C ASN A 163 -30.06 3.70 0.53
N GLY A 164 -28.97 2.98 0.24
CA GLY A 164 -28.83 2.12 -0.95
C GLY A 164 -28.39 2.83 -2.25
N VAL A 165 -27.99 4.10 -2.18
CA VAL A 165 -27.48 4.93 -3.29
C VAL A 165 -26.01 5.28 -3.04
N LEU A 166 -25.19 5.16 -4.08
CA LEU A 166 -23.76 5.47 -4.02
C LEU A 166 -23.52 6.99 -4.15
N ASP A 167 -23.61 7.70 -3.02
CA ASP A 167 -23.27 9.12 -2.90
C ASP A 167 -22.89 9.43 -1.43
N PRO A 168 -21.71 10.01 -1.11
CA PRO A 168 -20.65 10.51 -2.00
C PRO A 168 -19.82 9.49 -2.79
N ARG A 169 -19.19 10.00 -3.87
CA ARG A 169 -18.20 9.26 -4.70
C ARG A 169 -16.76 9.36 -4.14
N ASP A 170 -16.60 9.99 -3.00
CA ASP A 170 -15.34 10.22 -2.29
C ASP A 170 -15.43 9.65 -0.87
N TRP A 171 -14.29 9.43 -0.23
CA TRP A 171 -14.22 8.94 1.15
C TRP A 171 -14.11 10.08 2.18
N ILE A 172 -14.02 11.33 1.74
CA ILE A 172 -14.11 12.55 2.57
C ILE A 172 -15.42 13.33 2.32
N GLN A 173 -15.89 14.05 3.33
CA GLN A 173 -17.12 14.87 3.31
C GLN A 173 -16.94 16.27 2.69
N GLY A 174 -15.70 16.66 2.35
CA GLY A 174 -15.36 17.98 1.81
C GLY A 174 -15.32 18.08 0.28
N PRO A 175 -14.93 19.23 -0.29
CA PRO A 175 -14.55 19.29 -1.69
C PRO A 175 -13.38 18.34 -1.93
N SER A 176 -13.44 17.59 -3.03
CA SER A 176 -12.37 16.66 -3.39
C SER A 176 -11.01 17.35 -3.45
N ASP A 177 -10.04 16.83 -2.70
CA ASP A 177 -8.71 17.39 -2.59
C ASP A 177 -7.74 16.67 -3.54
N ASN A 178 -7.36 17.34 -4.62
CA ASN A 178 -6.47 16.75 -5.62
C ASN A 178 -5.00 16.76 -5.17
N SER A 179 -4.65 17.51 -4.13
CA SER A 179 -3.26 17.71 -3.69
C SER A 179 -2.67 16.49 -2.98
N LEU A 180 -3.51 15.55 -2.53
CA LEU A 180 -3.13 14.48 -1.62
C LEU A 180 -2.03 13.54 -2.18
N TRP A 181 -2.03 13.26 -3.49
CA TRP A 181 -1.06 12.36 -4.14
C TRP A 181 -0.17 13.08 -5.19
N GLN A 182 0.03 14.40 -5.08
CA GLN A 182 0.81 15.15 -6.07
C GLN A 182 2.31 15.11 -5.77
N GLY A 183 3.07 14.39 -6.60
CA GLY A 183 4.53 14.37 -6.52
C GLY A 183 5.08 13.47 -5.40
N VAL A 184 6.41 13.41 -5.31
CA VAL A 184 7.11 12.65 -4.25
C VAL A 184 6.82 13.18 -2.85
N ASP A 185 6.67 14.50 -2.70
CA ASP A 185 6.35 15.18 -1.44
C ASP A 185 4.83 15.36 -1.22
N GLY A 186 4.02 14.62 -1.97
CA GLY A 186 2.56 14.65 -1.81
C GLY A 186 2.14 14.25 -0.40
N ILE A 187 1.17 14.98 0.17
CA ILE A 187 0.75 14.88 1.58
C ILE A 187 0.51 13.44 2.03
N ASN A 188 -0.14 12.66 1.18
CA ASN A 188 -0.51 11.26 1.43
C ASN A 188 0.10 10.30 0.40
N ASN A 189 1.22 10.67 -0.23
CA ASN A 189 1.90 9.80 -1.18
C ASN A 189 2.15 8.42 -0.53
N PRO A 190 1.50 7.34 -1.01
CA PRO A 190 1.60 6.03 -0.37
C PRO A 190 2.89 5.30 -0.77
N CYS A 191 3.63 5.83 -1.74
CA CYS A 191 4.81 5.22 -2.29
C CYS A 191 6.05 5.40 -1.40
N PRO A 192 7.06 4.51 -1.51
CA PRO A 192 8.33 4.67 -0.80
C PRO A 192 9.04 5.98 -1.16
N ALA A 193 10.00 6.40 -0.32
CA ALA A 193 10.80 7.60 -0.57
C ALA A 193 11.44 7.58 -1.97
N GLY A 194 11.33 8.70 -2.70
CA GLY A 194 11.80 8.83 -4.09
C GLY A 194 10.86 8.23 -5.14
N TYR A 195 9.68 7.75 -4.73
CA TYR A 195 8.66 7.23 -5.64
C TYR A 195 7.33 7.95 -5.40
N ARG A 196 6.48 7.98 -6.43
CA ARG A 196 5.13 8.56 -6.38
C ARG A 196 4.13 7.74 -7.18
N VAL A 197 2.85 8.06 -7.00
CA VAL A 197 1.79 7.53 -7.87
C VAL A 197 1.93 8.16 -9.28
N PRO A 198 1.94 7.35 -10.35
CA PRO A 198 2.06 7.83 -11.72
C PRO A 198 0.86 8.70 -12.13
N THR A 199 1.04 9.56 -13.10
CA THR A 199 -0.03 10.36 -13.72
C THR A 199 -0.74 9.56 -14.81
N VAL A 200 -1.91 10.05 -15.25
CA VAL A 200 -2.63 9.47 -16.41
C VAL A 200 -1.74 9.44 -17.65
N ALA A 201 -0.98 10.51 -17.92
CA ALA A 201 -0.13 10.61 -19.10
C ALA A 201 1.01 9.57 -19.09
N GLU A 202 1.52 9.20 -17.91
CA GLU A 202 2.55 8.17 -17.77
C GLU A 202 1.97 6.78 -17.99
N TRP A 203 0.72 6.53 -17.55
CA TRP A 203 0.02 5.31 -17.93
C TRP A 203 -0.29 5.23 -19.42
N GLU A 204 -0.70 6.34 -20.04
CA GLU A 204 -0.94 6.42 -21.48
C GLU A 204 0.35 6.15 -22.28
N ALA A 205 1.50 6.63 -21.80
CA ALA A 205 2.79 6.35 -22.41
C ALA A 205 3.13 4.85 -22.39
N GLU A 206 2.85 4.15 -21.29
CA GLU A 206 3.03 2.69 -21.21
C GLU A 206 2.00 1.96 -22.10
N LEU A 207 0.75 2.39 -22.13
CA LEU A 207 -0.30 1.80 -22.99
C LEU A 207 0.05 1.84 -24.48
N LEU A 208 0.68 2.93 -24.96
CA LEU A 208 1.13 3.05 -26.35
C LEU A 208 2.15 1.96 -26.76
N THR A 209 2.72 1.24 -25.80
CA THR A 209 3.67 0.15 -26.03
C THR A 209 2.99 -1.23 -26.15
N TRP A 210 1.69 -1.32 -25.82
CA TRP A 210 0.94 -2.59 -25.78
C TRP A 210 0.22 -2.80 -27.11
N ALA A 211 0.65 -3.82 -27.88
CA ALA A 211 0.18 -3.98 -29.26
C ALA A 211 -1.35 -4.20 -29.35
N ASP A 212 -1.88 -5.03 -28.46
CA ASP A 212 -3.28 -5.44 -28.45
C ASP A 212 -4.10 -4.85 -27.30
N ASN A 213 -3.52 -3.90 -26.54
CA ASN A 213 -4.16 -3.20 -25.42
C ASN A 213 -4.99 -4.15 -24.53
N ASN A 214 -4.36 -5.12 -23.88
CA ASN A 214 -5.06 -6.08 -23.03
C ASN A 214 -4.17 -6.58 -21.88
N ALA A 215 -4.72 -7.43 -21.02
CA ALA A 215 -4.05 -7.99 -19.85
C ALA A 215 -2.82 -8.85 -20.20
N SER A 216 -2.80 -9.50 -21.37
CA SER A 216 -1.63 -10.26 -21.83
C SER A 216 -0.47 -9.31 -22.10
N GLU A 217 -0.73 -8.18 -22.77
CA GLU A 217 0.28 -7.16 -23.05
C GLU A 217 0.74 -6.45 -21.77
N ALA A 218 -0.18 -6.15 -20.84
CA ALA A 218 0.14 -5.57 -19.54
C ALA A 218 1.14 -6.45 -18.76
N PHE A 219 0.95 -7.77 -18.80
CA PHE A 219 1.85 -8.74 -18.19
C PHE A 219 3.14 -8.99 -19.01
N ALA A 220 3.07 -8.93 -20.34
CA ALA A 220 4.23 -9.07 -21.21
C ALA A 220 5.19 -7.87 -21.11
N SER A 221 4.66 -6.68 -20.77
CA SER A 221 5.44 -5.46 -20.55
C SER A 221 6.51 -5.63 -19.46
N PRO A 222 7.53 -4.74 -19.42
CA PRO A 222 8.52 -4.74 -18.35
C PRO A 222 7.89 -4.63 -16.95
N LEU A 223 6.73 -3.99 -16.82
CA LEU A 223 6.06 -3.72 -15.55
C LEU A 223 5.39 -4.98 -14.95
N LYS A 224 5.18 -6.04 -15.75
CA LYS A 224 4.57 -7.31 -15.30
C LYS A 224 3.28 -7.09 -14.50
N LEU A 225 2.34 -6.29 -15.03
CA LEU A 225 1.16 -5.88 -14.27
C LEU A 225 0.13 -7.04 -14.16
N PRO A 226 -0.24 -7.48 -12.94
CA PRO A 226 -1.27 -8.51 -12.77
C PRO A 226 -2.69 -7.93 -12.75
N THR A 227 -3.68 -8.80 -12.96
CA THR A 227 -5.12 -8.53 -12.85
C THR A 227 -5.62 -8.73 -11.42
N GLY A 228 -5.14 -7.87 -10.51
CA GLY A 228 -5.43 -7.99 -9.08
C GLY A 228 -6.87 -7.66 -8.65
N GLY A 229 -7.77 -7.31 -9.57
CA GLY A 229 -9.14 -6.95 -9.22
C GLY A 229 -9.23 -5.63 -8.44
N PHE A 230 -10.23 -5.51 -7.55
CA PHE A 230 -10.50 -4.27 -6.81
C PHE A 230 -11.26 -4.50 -5.49
N ARG A 231 -11.34 -3.45 -4.67
CA ARG A 231 -12.23 -3.39 -3.49
C ARG A 231 -13.39 -2.46 -3.79
N ASN A 232 -14.60 -2.98 -3.62
CA ASN A 232 -15.84 -2.29 -3.96
C ASN A 232 -16.19 -1.25 -2.91
N ARG A 233 -16.37 0.02 -3.31
CA ARG A 233 -16.78 1.10 -2.41
C ARG A 233 -18.18 0.95 -1.82
N ALA A 234 -19.02 0.12 -2.45
CA ALA A 234 -20.39 -0.09 -2.02
C ALA A 234 -20.44 -0.89 -0.72
N ASP A 235 -19.80 -2.05 -0.71
CA ASP A 235 -19.95 -3.05 0.34
C ASP A 235 -18.61 -3.52 0.93
N GLY A 236 -17.50 -2.93 0.46
CA GLY A 236 -16.16 -3.30 0.90
C GLY A 236 -15.67 -4.63 0.34
N SER A 237 -16.44 -5.31 -0.51
CA SER A 237 -16.09 -6.63 -1.04
C SER A 237 -14.83 -6.58 -1.93
N LEU A 238 -14.03 -7.65 -1.89
CA LEU A 238 -12.96 -7.87 -2.86
C LEU A 238 -13.52 -8.61 -4.08
N VAL A 239 -13.28 -8.05 -5.26
CA VAL A 239 -13.75 -8.60 -6.53
C VAL A 239 -12.53 -8.97 -7.37
N TYR A 240 -12.44 -10.24 -7.74
CA TYR A 240 -11.44 -10.80 -8.66
C TYR A 240 -12.12 -11.15 -9.98
N ASP A 241 -12.08 -10.23 -10.93
CA ASP A 241 -12.78 -10.31 -12.22
C ASP A 241 -11.82 -10.41 -13.41
N ASP A 242 -10.60 -10.89 -13.17
CA ASP A 242 -9.51 -10.97 -14.17
C ASP A 242 -9.24 -9.63 -14.88
N THR A 243 -9.37 -8.52 -14.14
CA THR A 243 -8.97 -7.21 -14.63
C THR A 243 -7.96 -6.53 -13.70
N GLY A 244 -7.11 -5.69 -14.30
CA GLY A 244 -6.19 -4.81 -13.59
C GLY A 244 -6.76 -3.41 -13.48
N ARG A 245 -6.70 -2.82 -12.28
CA ARG A 245 -7.11 -1.45 -12.02
C ARG A 245 -6.06 -0.76 -11.17
N TYR A 246 -5.47 0.32 -11.72
CA TYR A 246 -4.32 1.00 -11.12
C TYR A 246 -4.55 2.49 -11.06
N TRP A 247 -4.48 3.07 -9.87
CA TRP A 247 -4.68 4.51 -9.72
C TRP A 247 -3.61 5.34 -10.45
N SER A 248 -4.01 6.55 -10.85
CA SER A 248 -3.10 7.65 -11.16
C SER A 248 -3.28 8.83 -10.21
N SER A 249 -2.23 9.62 -10.01
CA SER A 249 -2.25 10.87 -9.22
C SER A 249 -3.01 12.00 -9.91
N THR A 250 -3.26 11.91 -11.21
CA THR A 250 -4.08 12.87 -11.96
C THR A 250 -5.37 12.22 -12.47
N ALA A 251 -6.28 13.02 -13.04
CA ALA A 251 -7.50 12.55 -13.67
C ALA A 251 -7.57 13.02 -15.14
N PRO A 252 -8.20 12.25 -16.04
CA PRO A 252 -8.46 12.70 -17.41
C PRO A 252 -9.23 14.02 -17.46
N SER A 253 -9.02 14.83 -18.49
CA SER A 253 -9.74 16.08 -18.70
C SER A 253 -11.26 15.86 -18.72
N GLY A 254 -12.03 16.71 -18.04
CA GLY A 254 -13.49 16.60 -17.96
C GLY A 254 -14.00 15.60 -16.91
N SER A 255 -13.09 14.99 -16.12
CA SER A 255 -13.49 14.18 -14.96
C SER A 255 -14.26 15.01 -13.94
N ASN A 256 -15.26 14.40 -13.30
CA ASN A 256 -15.96 15.02 -12.20
C ASN A 256 -15.04 15.15 -10.97
N ALA A 257 -15.34 16.12 -10.09
CA ALA A 257 -14.49 16.44 -8.94
C ALA A 257 -14.20 15.23 -8.03
N PHE A 258 -15.16 14.33 -7.88
CA PHE A 258 -15.11 13.17 -6.99
C PHE A 258 -14.46 11.92 -7.60
N SER A 259 -13.92 12.02 -8.81
CA SER A 259 -13.25 10.92 -9.49
C SER A 259 -11.75 11.19 -9.62
N ALA A 260 -11.00 10.11 -9.76
CA ALA A 260 -9.58 10.13 -10.06
C ALA A 260 -9.30 9.24 -11.27
N GLY A 261 -8.17 9.50 -11.95
CA GLY A 261 -7.76 8.70 -13.08
C GLY A 261 -7.26 7.32 -12.66
N TYR A 262 -7.45 6.34 -13.52
CA TYR A 262 -6.89 5.00 -13.34
C TYR A 262 -6.60 4.36 -14.69
N LEU A 263 -5.63 3.45 -14.72
CA LEU A 263 -5.41 2.49 -15.79
C LEU A 263 -6.31 1.28 -15.55
N PHE A 264 -7.03 0.87 -16.58
CA PHE A 264 -7.83 -0.35 -16.66
C PHE A 264 -7.25 -1.28 -17.71
N PHE A 265 -7.25 -2.60 -17.43
CA PHE A 265 -7.10 -3.60 -18.48
C PHE A 265 -7.83 -4.91 -18.15
N SER A 266 -8.33 -5.58 -19.19
CA SER A 266 -8.97 -6.89 -19.18
C SER A 266 -8.41 -7.77 -20.29
N SER A 267 -8.97 -8.96 -20.50
CA SER A 267 -8.58 -9.84 -21.61
C SER A 267 -8.79 -9.24 -23.00
N THR A 268 -9.60 -8.18 -23.15
CA THR A 268 -9.99 -7.63 -24.45
C THR A 268 -9.74 -6.13 -24.62
N ASN A 269 -9.33 -5.42 -23.56
CA ASN A 269 -9.23 -3.97 -23.60
C ASN A 269 -8.25 -3.43 -22.55
N ALA A 270 -7.65 -2.28 -22.83
CA ALA A 270 -6.81 -1.52 -21.90
C ALA A 270 -6.92 -0.03 -22.22
N LEU A 271 -7.10 0.80 -21.20
CA LEU A 271 -7.32 2.24 -21.35
C LEU A 271 -7.10 2.98 -20.03
N THR A 272 -6.94 4.30 -20.10
CA THR A 272 -7.12 5.19 -18.96
C THR A 272 -8.56 5.70 -18.88
N ASN A 273 -9.10 5.79 -17.67
CA ASN A 273 -10.42 6.38 -17.43
C ASN A 273 -10.45 7.03 -16.04
N ASN A 274 -11.62 7.44 -15.56
CA ASN A 274 -11.83 7.94 -14.22
C ASN A 274 -12.83 7.10 -13.44
N PHE A 275 -12.65 7.02 -12.13
CA PHE A 275 -13.56 6.33 -11.22
C PHE A 275 -13.64 7.05 -9.88
N PRO A 276 -14.75 6.90 -9.13
CA PRO A 276 -14.91 7.43 -7.78
C PRO A 276 -13.73 7.10 -6.85
N ARG A 277 -13.25 8.12 -6.13
CA ARG A 277 -12.06 8.05 -5.26
C ARG A 277 -12.20 7.08 -4.09
N ALA A 278 -13.44 6.81 -3.67
CA ALA A 278 -13.73 5.85 -2.62
C ALA A 278 -13.46 4.38 -3.03
N GLN A 279 -13.22 4.09 -4.31
CA GLN A 279 -12.91 2.73 -4.76
C GLN A 279 -11.52 2.28 -4.30
N GLY A 280 -11.33 0.99 -4.04
CA GLY A 280 -10.00 0.43 -3.78
C GLY A 280 -9.37 -0.13 -5.05
N PHE A 281 -8.33 0.52 -5.58
CA PHE A 281 -7.53 0.03 -6.71
C PHE A 281 -6.05 -0.12 -6.37
N SER A 282 -5.34 -0.90 -7.16
CA SER A 282 -3.91 -1.12 -6.97
C SER A 282 -3.11 0.16 -7.22
N VAL A 283 -1.93 0.23 -6.61
CA VAL A 283 -0.95 1.29 -6.86
C VAL A 283 0.34 0.65 -7.35
N ARG A 284 0.90 1.21 -8.42
CA ARG A 284 2.23 0.90 -8.93
C ARG A 284 3.01 2.21 -8.96
N CYS A 285 4.08 2.30 -8.18
CA CYS A 285 4.79 3.56 -8.03
C CYS A 285 5.86 3.76 -9.11
N LEU A 286 6.09 5.02 -9.43
CA LEU A 286 7.08 5.52 -10.39
C LEU A 286 8.17 6.28 -9.64
N GLN A 287 9.44 6.09 -10.01
CA GLN A 287 10.56 6.85 -9.45
C GLN A 287 10.61 8.25 -10.05
N GLU A 288 10.92 9.24 -9.21
CA GLU A 288 11.19 10.64 -9.61
C GLU A 288 12.54 11.11 -9.04
#